data_AF-W9Y6R8-F1
#
_entry.id   AF-W9Y6R8-F1
#
_cell.length_a   1.000
_cell.length_b   1.000
_cell.length_c   1.000
_cell.angle_alpha   90.00
_cell.angle_beta   90.00
_cell.angle_gamma   90.00
#
_symmetry.space_group_name_H-M   'P 1'
#
loop_
_entity.id
_entity.type
_entity.pdbx_description
1 polymer ?
#
loop_
_entity_poly.entity_id
_entity_poly.type
_entity_poly.pdbx_seq_one_letter_code
_entity_poly.pdbx_strand_id
1 'polypeptide(L)'
;MGASKNSSSTSAVDTGFATLAPRIKNISQSTIRKKWKPLPASSQEKVQQIFFDLKKKRSGAGGSGRIPAVVSKSRGGGSGTRPNARARVQEEEYEKAVEEVADKLLSSLPRMPFPPTNGSKTSKAAADDASFDLSATLHRIATLQAQLTMNMQSTHLLRMQIRREKAELRRDRDELAGLETALKSSQTLRRKREKGLHPLARAGVDDSQHEDEIPQEDIEKLNSLAGIAVSQPAPADRHAAGWFTSILPASSALYPSLDSSARADPELDTLLRQLRSHLLSMQNNTSRLQPVMAAIDDAKTTLDRFAVTTFDDEDLRRLCGF
;
A
#
# COMPACT_ATOMS: atom_id res chain seq x y z
N MET A 1 7.03 10.57 58.53
CA MET A 1 8.05 10.76 57.48
C MET A 1 7.58 10.08 56.20
N GLY A 2 7.64 10.79 55.07
CA GLY A 2 7.55 10.28 53.71
C GLY A 2 6.13 9.94 53.20
N ALA A 3 5.78 10.12 51.94
CA ALA A 3 6.36 10.88 50.83
C ALA A 3 5.28 11.01 49.74
N SER A 4 5.31 12.14 49.05
CA SER A 4 5.01 12.36 47.62
C SER A 4 3.76 11.75 46.98
N LYS A 5 2.80 12.66 46.71
CA LYS A 5 1.88 12.57 45.57
C LYS A 5 2.67 12.90 44.30
N ASN A 6 2.89 11.92 43.42
CA ASN A 6 3.32 12.19 42.05
C ASN A 6 2.15 11.95 41.09
N SER A 7 1.73 13.03 40.46
CA SER A 7 0.88 13.13 39.29
C SER A 7 1.41 12.30 38.12
N SER A 8 0.59 11.41 37.58
CA SER A 8 0.83 10.77 36.28
C SER A 8 -0.19 11.27 35.26
N SER A 9 0.14 12.37 34.59
CA SER A 9 -0.53 12.84 33.38
C SER A 9 0.49 12.85 32.24
N THR A 10 0.52 11.78 31.45
CA THR A 10 1.05 11.81 30.08
C THR A 10 0.38 10.70 29.28
N SER A 11 -0.74 11.08 28.67
CA SER A 11 -1.40 10.33 27.62
C SER A 11 -0.62 10.44 26.31
N ALA A 12 -0.42 9.28 25.69
CA ALA A 12 -0.55 9.04 24.25
C ALA A 12 0.37 9.81 23.29
N VAL A 13 1.57 9.27 23.03
CA VAL A 13 2.11 9.05 21.68
C VAL A 13 3.16 7.93 21.78
N ASP A 14 2.81 6.69 21.42
CA ASP A 14 3.80 5.71 20.91
C ASP A 14 3.10 4.49 20.28
N THR A 15 2.54 4.68 19.09
CA THR A 15 2.18 3.56 18.20
C THR A 15 3.35 3.31 17.27
N GLY A 16 4.35 2.56 17.74
CA GLY A 16 5.54 2.29 16.95
C GLY A 16 6.39 1.19 17.53
N PHE A 17 6.23 -0.02 16.99
CA PHE A 17 6.96 -1.25 17.31
C PHE A 17 6.58 -1.93 18.63
N ALA A 18 5.91 -3.08 18.50
CA ALA A 18 5.76 -4.02 19.59
C ALA A 18 7.14 -4.42 20.09
N THR A 19 7.55 -3.87 21.23
CA THR A 19 8.72 -4.36 21.98
C THR A 19 8.54 -5.85 22.22
N LEU A 20 9.42 -6.67 21.62
CA LEU A 20 9.45 -8.13 21.73
C LEU A 20 9.91 -8.59 23.12
N ALA A 21 9.49 -7.91 24.18
CA ALA A 21 9.67 -8.39 25.54
C ALA A 21 8.60 -9.47 25.79
N PRO A 22 8.99 -10.66 26.31
CA PRO A 22 8.02 -11.70 26.65
C PRO A 22 7.06 -11.17 27.73
N ARG A 23 5.81 -10.92 27.33
CA ARG A 23 4.75 -10.48 28.26
C ARG A 23 4.08 -11.70 28.87
N ILE A 24 4.41 -12.00 30.12
CA ILE A 24 3.74 -13.06 30.87
C ILE A 24 2.32 -12.59 31.23
N LYS A 25 1.31 -13.35 30.82
CA LYS A 25 -0.09 -13.13 31.20
C LYS A 25 -0.51 -14.22 32.18
N ASN A 26 -0.86 -13.84 33.40
CA ASN A 26 -1.41 -14.77 34.39
C ASN A 26 -2.89 -15.03 34.07
N ILE A 27 -3.24 -16.28 33.83
CA ILE A 27 -4.59 -16.70 33.45
C ILE A 27 -5.11 -17.64 34.54
N SER A 28 -6.35 -17.44 34.98
CA SER A 28 -6.93 -18.30 36.02
C SER A 28 -7.08 -19.75 35.51
N GLN A 29 -6.85 -20.75 36.38
CA GLN A 29 -7.08 -22.15 36.03
C GLN A 29 -8.53 -22.43 35.61
N SER A 30 -9.48 -21.67 36.16
CA SER A 30 -10.89 -21.75 35.78
C SER A 30 -11.12 -21.31 34.33
N THR A 31 -10.40 -20.30 33.86
CA THR A 31 -10.46 -19.82 32.47
C THR A 31 -9.89 -20.87 31.53
N ILE A 32 -8.78 -21.50 31.88
CA ILE A 32 -8.17 -22.58 31.09
C ILE A 32 -9.17 -23.74 30.96
N ARG A 33 -9.66 -24.29 32.07
CA ARG A 33 -10.59 -25.44 32.03
C ARG A 33 -11.92 -25.15 31.33
N LYS A 34 -12.42 -23.90 31.38
CA LYS A 34 -13.72 -23.53 30.79
C LYS A 34 -13.64 -23.07 29.33
N LYS A 35 -12.56 -22.41 28.93
CA LYS A 35 -12.46 -21.72 27.63
C LYS A 35 -11.44 -22.35 26.69
N TRP A 36 -10.47 -23.09 27.21
CA TRP A 36 -9.47 -23.76 26.37
C TRP A 36 -9.97 -25.16 26.07
N LYS A 37 -10.23 -25.40 24.80
CA LYS A 37 -10.68 -26.70 24.30
C LYS A 37 -9.47 -27.49 23.81
N PRO A 38 -9.52 -28.83 23.82
CA PRO A 38 -8.54 -29.61 23.09
C PRO A 38 -8.62 -29.25 21.60
N LEU A 39 -7.48 -29.40 20.92
CA LEU A 39 -7.34 -29.13 19.50
C LEU A 39 -8.34 -29.98 18.68
N PRO A 40 -8.91 -29.50 17.56
CA PRO A 40 -9.75 -30.32 16.67
C PRO A 40 -9.02 -31.58 16.16
N ALA A 41 -9.76 -32.66 15.92
CA ALA A 41 -9.20 -33.95 15.52
C ALA A 41 -8.35 -33.87 14.24
N SER A 42 -8.78 -33.11 13.25
CA SER A 42 -8.04 -32.86 12.00
C SER A 42 -6.67 -32.22 12.25
N SER A 43 -6.61 -31.22 13.12
CA SER A 43 -5.36 -30.59 13.53
C SER A 43 -4.48 -31.51 14.39
N GLN A 44 -5.08 -32.36 15.23
CA GLN A 44 -4.35 -33.38 15.98
C GLN A 44 -3.67 -34.39 15.03
N GLU A 45 -4.38 -34.88 14.01
CA GLU A 45 -3.84 -35.79 12.99
C GLU A 45 -2.66 -35.16 12.23
N LYS A 46 -2.74 -33.87 11.86
CA LYS A 46 -1.62 -33.15 11.23
C LYS A 46 -0.40 -33.04 12.16
N VAL A 47 -0.62 -32.73 13.43
CA VAL A 47 0.46 -32.68 14.43
C VAL A 47 1.08 -34.06 14.65
N GLN A 48 0.25 -35.11 14.69
CA GLN A 48 0.72 -36.49 14.74
C GLN A 48 1.56 -36.83 13.51
N GLN A 49 1.12 -36.44 12.31
CA GLN A 49 1.87 -36.63 11.07
C GLN A 49 3.23 -35.91 11.11
N ILE A 50 3.31 -34.70 11.66
CA ILE A 50 4.60 -34.00 11.85
C ILE A 50 5.52 -34.77 12.79
N PHE A 51 5.00 -35.30 13.92
CA PHE A 51 5.80 -36.11 14.83
C PHE A 51 6.23 -37.45 14.22
N PHE A 52 5.36 -38.09 13.43
CA PHE A 52 5.71 -39.29 12.67
C PHE A 52 6.74 -39.01 11.58
N ASP A 53 6.65 -37.88 10.89
CA ASP A 53 7.64 -37.44 9.91
C ASP A 53 8.98 -37.12 10.59
N LEU A 54 8.97 -36.54 11.80
CA LEU A 54 10.18 -36.32 12.59
C LEU A 54 10.81 -37.65 13.01
N LYS A 55 10.01 -38.63 13.46
CA LYS A 55 10.48 -40.00 13.72
C LYS A 55 11.05 -40.63 12.45
N LYS A 56 10.30 -40.63 11.35
CA LYS A 56 10.69 -41.27 10.08
C LYS A 56 11.92 -40.63 9.42
N LYS A 57 12.05 -39.31 9.48
CA LYS A 57 13.21 -38.58 8.91
C LYS A 57 14.48 -38.75 9.75
N ARG A 58 14.37 -39.13 11.03
CA ARG A 58 15.50 -39.34 11.94
C ARG A 58 15.86 -40.82 12.10
N SER A 59 14.90 -41.74 12.03
CA SER A 59 15.07 -43.18 12.22
C SER A 59 15.81 -43.93 11.09
N GLY A 60 16.73 -43.29 10.36
CA GLY A 60 17.73 -44.02 9.58
C GLY A 60 17.26 -44.72 8.29
N ALA A 61 16.21 -44.26 7.61
CA ALA A 61 15.95 -44.68 6.22
C ALA A 61 16.64 -43.71 5.25
N GLY A 62 17.75 -44.14 4.64
CA GLY A 62 18.65 -43.33 3.81
C GLY A 62 18.03 -42.72 2.55
N GLY A 63 17.25 -41.65 2.70
CA GLY A 63 16.69 -40.87 1.59
C GLY A 63 16.82 -39.37 1.84
N SER A 64 17.84 -38.76 1.22
CA SER A 64 17.96 -37.35 0.74
C SER A 64 17.36 -36.18 1.55
N GLY A 65 17.01 -36.34 2.82
CA GLY A 65 16.26 -35.35 3.61
C GLY A 65 16.83 -35.10 5.00
N ARG A 66 18.12 -35.38 5.20
CA ARG A 66 18.82 -35.10 6.46
C ARG A 66 18.72 -33.59 6.72
N ILE A 67 17.92 -33.19 7.71
CA ILE A 67 18.02 -31.85 8.29
C ILE A 67 19.49 -31.72 8.70
N PRO A 68 20.27 -30.78 8.13
CA PRO A 68 21.66 -30.63 8.51
C PRO A 68 21.70 -30.41 10.02
N ALA A 69 22.46 -31.25 10.72
CA ALA A 69 22.76 -31.02 12.12
C ALA A 69 23.21 -29.56 12.24
N VAL A 70 22.65 -28.85 13.22
CA VAL A 70 23.00 -27.45 13.53
C VAL A 70 24.39 -27.44 14.17
N VAL A 71 25.39 -27.90 13.43
CA VAL A 71 26.80 -27.69 13.73
C VAL A 71 27.11 -26.33 13.17
N SER A 72 27.25 -25.38 14.08
CA SER A 72 27.84 -24.07 13.85
C SER A 72 29.04 -24.21 12.91
N LYS A 73 28.90 -23.70 11.69
CA LYS A 73 29.95 -23.70 10.68
C LYS A 73 31.00 -22.66 11.06
N SER A 74 31.91 -23.04 11.96
CA SER A 74 33.24 -22.44 11.98
C SER A 74 33.92 -22.81 10.67
N ARG A 75 34.19 -21.81 9.84
CA ARG A 75 34.96 -21.96 8.60
C ARG A 75 36.42 -22.18 9.00
N GLY A 76 36.92 -23.38 8.79
CA GLY A 76 38.34 -23.71 8.84
C GLY A 76 38.51 -25.13 8.31
N GLY A 77 39.25 -25.27 7.20
CA GLY A 77 39.32 -26.50 6.44
C GLY A 77 40.03 -27.65 7.14
N GLY A 78 39.91 -28.84 6.54
CA GLY A 78 40.80 -29.96 6.79
C GLY A 78 40.10 -31.25 7.20
N SER A 79 40.27 -32.27 6.35
CA SER A 79 40.33 -33.69 6.70
C SER A 79 39.04 -34.38 7.18
N GLY A 80 38.69 -35.45 6.46
CA GLY A 80 37.62 -36.39 6.79
C GLY A 80 37.92 -37.19 8.06
N THR A 81 37.80 -36.55 9.22
CA THR A 81 37.77 -37.23 10.51
C THR A 81 36.40 -37.90 10.66
N ARG A 82 36.40 -39.24 10.64
CA ARG A 82 35.20 -40.05 10.94
C ARG A 82 34.56 -39.52 12.24
N PRO A 83 33.23 -39.33 12.29
CA PRO A 83 32.58 -38.84 13.49
C PRO A 83 32.95 -39.74 14.67
N ASN A 84 33.50 -39.12 15.72
CA ASN A 84 33.98 -39.77 16.93
C ASN A 84 32.85 -40.65 17.49
N ALA A 85 33.13 -41.91 17.89
CA ALA A 85 32.10 -42.84 18.39
C ALA A 85 31.29 -42.24 19.55
N ARG A 86 31.92 -41.38 20.37
CA ARG A 86 31.25 -40.61 21.42
C ARG A 86 30.22 -39.61 20.89
N ALA A 87 30.48 -38.99 19.74
CA ALA A 87 29.53 -38.06 19.11
C ALA A 87 28.33 -38.80 18.50
N ARG A 88 28.53 -40.03 18.00
CA ARG A 88 27.43 -40.90 17.54
C ARG A 88 26.56 -41.37 18.71
N VAL A 89 27.17 -41.81 19.81
CA VAL A 89 26.45 -42.19 21.03
C VAL A 89 25.66 -41.01 21.57
N GLN A 90 26.25 -39.81 21.61
CA GLN A 90 25.50 -38.60 21.96
C GLN A 90 24.36 -38.32 20.97
N GLU A 91 24.57 -38.41 19.66
CA GLU A 91 23.53 -38.22 18.63
C GLU A 91 22.37 -39.22 18.81
N GLU A 92 22.66 -40.49 19.05
CA GLU A 92 21.69 -41.55 19.33
C GLU A 92 20.93 -41.30 20.65
N GLU A 93 21.61 -40.84 21.70
CA GLU A 93 20.99 -40.45 22.97
C GLU A 93 20.07 -39.23 22.80
N TYR A 94 20.48 -38.23 22.01
CA TYR A 94 19.65 -37.08 21.66
C TYR A 94 18.44 -37.50 20.83
N GLU A 95 18.61 -38.40 19.86
CA GLU A 95 17.52 -38.94 19.04
C GLU A 95 16.51 -39.68 19.91
N LYS A 96 16.98 -40.57 20.79
CA LYS A 96 16.13 -41.29 21.74
C LYS A 96 15.40 -40.35 22.69
N ALA A 97 16.09 -39.33 23.23
CA ALA A 97 15.46 -38.33 24.09
C ALA A 97 14.36 -37.55 23.34
N VAL A 98 14.59 -37.22 22.07
CA VAL A 98 13.59 -36.55 21.21
C VAL A 98 12.41 -37.48 20.92
N GLU A 99 12.64 -38.76 20.68
CA GLU A 99 11.58 -39.76 20.49
C GLU A 99 10.72 -39.94 21.74
N GLU A 100 11.32 -40.06 22.92
CA GLU A 100 10.59 -40.14 24.19
C GLU A 100 9.76 -38.89 24.45
N VAL A 101 10.28 -37.70 24.12
CA VAL A 101 9.52 -36.45 24.20
C VAL A 101 8.39 -36.43 23.17
N ALA A 102 8.63 -36.88 21.95
CA ALA A 102 7.59 -36.96 20.91
C ALA A 102 6.45 -37.92 21.31
N ASP A 103 6.76 -39.09 21.87
CA ASP A 103 5.75 -40.05 22.33
C ASP A 103 4.95 -39.52 23.55
N LYS A 104 5.61 -38.78 24.46
CA LYS A 104 4.94 -38.06 25.56
C LYS A 104 4.03 -36.93 25.05
N LEU A 105 4.45 -36.23 23.99
CA LEU A 105 3.65 -35.19 23.36
C LEU A 105 2.46 -35.78 22.58
N LEU A 106 2.66 -36.88 21.86
CA LEU A 106 1.60 -37.61 21.15
C LEU A 106 0.52 -38.12 22.11
N SER A 107 0.92 -38.69 23.24
CA SER A 107 -0.02 -39.19 24.26
C SER A 107 -0.72 -38.07 25.05
N SER A 108 -0.10 -36.89 25.18
CA SER A 108 -0.68 -35.74 25.88
C SER A 108 -1.49 -34.80 24.97
N LEU A 109 -1.29 -34.86 23.65
CA LEU A 109 -2.01 -34.06 22.65
C LEU A 109 -3.55 -34.08 22.79
N PRO A 110 -4.22 -35.23 23.00
CA PRO A 110 -5.69 -35.26 23.13
C PRO A 110 -6.19 -34.62 24.44
N ARG A 111 -5.32 -34.47 25.45
CA ARG A 111 -5.65 -33.96 26.78
C ARG A 111 -5.18 -32.51 27.00
N MET A 112 -4.40 -31.94 26.09
CA MET A 112 -3.82 -30.61 26.25
C MET A 112 -4.83 -29.51 25.91
N PRO A 113 -5.16 -28.61 26.86
CA PRO A 113 -6.03 -27.49 26.57
C PRO A 113 -5.26 -26.44 25.76
N PHE A 114 -5.77 -26.06 24.59
CA PHE A 114 -5.18 -25.01 23.76
C PHE A 114 -5.93 -23.69 23.93
N PRO A 115 -5.23 -22.56 24.00
CA PRO A 115 -5.87 -21.25 23.98
C PRO A 115 -6.71 -21.11 22.70
N PRO A 116 -7.89 -20.47 22.77
CA PRO A 116 -8.67 -20.18 21.57
C PRO A 116 -7.81 -19.33 20.61
N THR A 117 -7.84 -19.66 19.33
CA THR A 117 -7.18 -18.87 18.30
C THR A 117 -7.91 -17.52 18.24
N ASN A 118 -7.24 -16.43 18.59
CA ASN A 118 -7.85 -15.09 18.68
C ASN A 118 -8.08 -14.44 17.30
N GLY A 119 -8.35 -15.23 16.26
CA GLY A 119 -8.56 -14.76 14.90
C GLY A 119 -9.76 -15.45 14.28
N SER A 120 -10.79 -14.69 13.94
CA SER A 120 -12.02 -15.11 13.24
C SER A 120 -13.07 -15.82 14.10
N LYS A 121 -13.93 -15.01 14.75
CA LYS A 121 -15.30 -15.44 15.14
C LYS A 121 -16.18 -15.79 13.93
N THR A 122 -15.65 -15.73 12.71
CA THR A 122 -16.39 -15.83 11.44
C THR A 122 -16.23 -17.16 10.71
N SER A 123 -15.40 -18.10 11.18
CA SER A 123 -15.28 -19.44 10.54
C SER A 123 -14.83 -20.52 11.54
N LYS A 124 -15.79 -21.04 12.30
CA LYS A 124 -15.67 -21.92 13.47
C LYS A 124 -15.01 -23.30 13.26
N ALA A 125 -14.39 -23.57 12.10
CA ALA A 125 -13.77 -24.87 11.81
C ALA A 125 -12.57 -24.79 10.84
N ALA A 126 -12.62 -23.90 9.83
CA ALA A 126 -11.58 -23.84 8.79
C ALA A 126 -10.32 -23.06 9.20
N ALA A 127 -10.44 -22.11 10.14
CA ALA A 127 -9.30 -21.29 10.58
C ALA A 127 -8.36 -22.02 11.55
N ASP A 128 -8.87 -23.02 12.29
CA ASP A 128 -8.09 -23.79 13.26
C ASP A 128 -7.11 -24.77 12.56
N ASP A 129 -7.44 -25.22 11.35
CA ASP A 129 -6.63 -26.15 10.56
C ASP A 129 -5.55 -25.48 9.70
N ALA A 130 -5.68 -24.18 9.44
CA ALA A 130 -4.80 -23.41 8.55
C ALA A 130 -3.47 -23.02 9.22
N SER A 131 -3.44 -22.92 10.56
CA SER A 131 -2.19 -22.61 11.29
C SER A 131 -1.17 -23.74 11.27
N PHE A 132 -1.62 -24.98 11.03
CA PHE A 132 -0.77 -26.18 10.99
C PHE A 132 -0.48 -26.67 9.57
N ASP A 133 -0.97 -25.97 8.53
CA ASP A 133 -0.69 -26.34 7.15
C ASP A 133 0.63 -25.72 6.66
N LEU A 134 1.68 -26.54 6.65
CA LEU A 134 2.98 -26.16 6.11
C LEU A 134 2.88 -25.74 4.64
N SER A 135 2.02 -26.37 3.85
CA SER A 135 1.88 -26.03 2.44
C SER A 135 1.28 -24.62 2.29
N ALA A 136 0.16 -24.33 2.95
CA ALA A 136 -0.46 -23.01 2.92
C ALA A 136 0.49 -21.91 3.42
N THR A 137 1.28 -22.18 4.46
CA THR A 137 2.28 -21.22 4.96
C THR A 137 3.42 -20.98 3.97
N LEU A 138 3.96 -22.03 3.33
CA LEU A 138 4.97 -21.88 2.28
C LEU A 138 4.44 -21.14 1.05
N HIS A 139 3.21 -21.46 0.62
CA HIS A 139 2.54 -20.73 -0.47
C HIS A 139 2.39 -19.24 -0.14
N ARG A 140 1.97 -18.91 1.09
CA ARG A 140 1.88 -17.53 1.58
C ARG A 140 3.25 -16.83 1.60
N ILE A 141 4.30 -17.51 2.04
CA ILE A 141 5.67 -16.98 2.02
C ILE A 141 6.09 -16.66 0.58
N ALA A 142 5.87 -17.58 -0.35
CA ALA A 142 6.21 -17.38 -1.76
C ALA A 142 5.43 -16.21 -2.38
N THR A 143 4.14 -16.06 -2.07
CA THR A 143 3.34 -14.91 -2.54
C THR A 143 3.85 -13.60 -1.96
N LEU A 144 4.14 -13.56 -0.67
CA LEU A 144 4.67 -12.37 -0.01
C LEU A 144 6.06 -11.99 -0.54
N GLN A 145 6.92 -12.97 -0.83
CA GLN A 145 8.21 -12.74 -1.46
C GLN A 145 8.05 -12.16 -2.87
N ALA A 146 7.17 -12.72 -3.69
CA ALA A 146 6.89 -12.19 -5.03
C ALA A 146 6.36 -10.75 -4.99
N GLN A 147 5.44 -10.46 -4.07
CA GLN A 147 4.92 -9.10 -3.84
C GLN A 147 6.02 -8.15 -3.39
N LEU A 148 6.88 -8.58 -2.46
CA LEU A 148 8.01 -7.78 -2.00
C LEU A 148 8.96 -7.46 -3.15
N THR A 149 9.33 -8.45 -3.97
CA THR A 149 10.21 -8.24 -5.13
C THR A 149 9.60 -7.27 -6.14
N MET A 150 8.31 -7.43 -6.46
CA MET A 150 7.59 -6.51 -7.36
C MET A 150 7.58 -5.08 -6.81
N ASN A 151 7.28 -4.91 -5.52
CA ASN A 151 7.28 -3.60 -4.87
C ASN A 151 8.68 -2.98 -4.77
N MET A 152 9.72 -3.80 -4.55
CA MET A 152 11.10 -3.33 -4.60
C MET A 152 11.49 -2.84 -6.00
N GLN A 153 11.05 -3.54 -7.05
CA GLN A 153 11.30 -3.13 -8.43
C GLN A 153 10.53 -1.85 -8.80
N SER A 154 9.25 -1.75 -8.44
CA SER A 154 8.44 -0.57 -8.72
C SER A 154 8.97 0.66 -7.98
N THR A 155 9.36 0.53 -6.71
CA THR A 155 9.97 1.64 -5.95
C THR A 155 11.30 2.08 -6.55
N HIS A 156 12.11 1.16 -7.10
CA HIS A 156 13.33 1.52 -7.82
C HIS A 156 13.04 2.33 -9.08
N LEU A 157 12.08 1.90 -9.90
CA LEU A 157 11.67 2.63 -11.11
C LEU A 157 11.11 4.02 -10.79
N LEU A 158 10.23 4.12 -9.79
CA LEU A 158 9.69 5.41 -9.35
C LEU A 158 10.79 6.35 -8.83
N ARG A 159 11.76 5.84 -8.08
CA ARG A 159 12.91 6.65 -7.63
C ARG A 159 13.74 7.15 -8.80
N MET A 160 13.94 6.33 -9.83
CA MET A 160 14.64 6.74 -11.05
C MET A 160 13.86 7.82 -11.80
N GLN A 161 12.54 7.67 -11.92
CA GLN A 161 11.68 8.66 -12.56
C GLN A 161 11.67 9.99 -11.80
N ILE A 162 11.52 9.95 -10.46
CA ILE A 162 11.60 11.16 -9.62
C ILE A 162 12.95 11.86 -9.78
N ARG A 163 14.06 11.11 -9.90
CA ARG A 163 15.37 11.72 -10.13
C ARG A 163 15.46 12.41 -11.48
N ARG A 164 14.88 11.80 -12.52
CA ARG A 164 14.80 12.39 -13.86
C ARG A 164 14.00 13.69 -13.85
N GLU A 165 12.78 13.65 -13.32
CA GLU A 165 11.88 14.82 -13.23
C GLU A 165 12.49 15.94 -12.39
N LYS A 166 13.14 15.61 -11.26
CA LYS A 166 13.85 16.61 -10.46
C LYS A 166 15.01 17.27 -11.21
N ALA A 167 15.68 16.55 -12.11
CA ALA A 167 16.75 17.11 -12.93
C ALA A 167 16.20 18.01 -14.03
N GLU A 168 15.11 17.62 -14.69
CA GLU A 168 14.38 18.44 -15.67
C GLU A 168 13.87 19.73 -15.01
N LEU A 169 13.18 19.62 -13.86
CA LEU A 169 12.73 20.77 -13.07
C LEU A 169 13.84 21.69 -12.55
N ARG A 170 15.10 21.22 -12.49
CA ARG A 170 16.24 22.09 -12.15
C ARG A 170 16.64 22.92 -13.36
N ARG A 171 16.70 22.33 -14.55
CA ARG A 171 17.00 23.04 -15.80
C ARG A 171 15.96 24.13 -16.06
N ASP A 172 14.68 23.81 -15.96
CA ASP A 172 13.60 24.78 -16.18
C ASP A 172 13.68 25.95 -15.18
N ARG A 173 14.02 25.68 -13.91
CA ARG A 173 14.23 26.73 -12.91
C ARG A 173 15.44 27.60 -13.23
N ASP A 174 16.54 27.01 -13.70
CA ASP A 174 17.73 27.75 -14.09
C ASP A 174 17.46 28.62 -15.34
N GLU A 175 16.69 28.11 -16.30
CA GLU A 175 16.23 28.85 -17.49
C GLU A 175 15.33 30.03 -17.11
N LEU A 176 14.32 29.80 -16.25
CA LEU A 176 13.46 30.87 -15.74
C LEU A 176 14.26 31.93 -14.98
N ALA A 177 15.20 31.53 -14.13
CA ALA A 177 16.08 32.48 -13.45
C ALA A 177 16.90 33.32 -14.45
N GLY A 178 17.41 32.70 -15.52
CA GLY A 178 18.06 33.39 -16.63
C GLY A 178 17.16 34.44 -17.28
N LEU A 179 15.93 34.06 -17.65
CA LEU A 179 14.96 34.96 -18.25
C LEU A 179 14.55 36.11 -17.32
N GLU A 180 14.37 35.85 -16.02
CA GLU A 180 14.10 36.89 -15.03
C GLU A 180 15.22 37.92 -14.94
N THR A 181 16.48 37.48 -14.93
CA THR A 181 17.63 38.40 -14.90
C THR A 181 17.75 39.21 -16.19
N ALA A 182 17.47 38.60 -17.34
CA ALA A 182 17.43 39.27 -18.64
C ALA A 182 16.31 40.32 -18.70
N LEU A 183 15.10 39.99 -18.22
CA LEU A 183 13.97 40.92 -18.14
C LEU A 183 14.28 42.08 -17.20
N LYS A 184 14.77 41.81 -15.98
CA LYS A 184 15.17 42.84 -15.01
C LYS A 184 16.23 43.77 -15.60
N SER A 185 17.27 43.22 -16.23
CA SER A 185 18.32 44.04 -16.86
C SER A 185 17.77 44.89 -18.01
N SER A 186 16.93 44.32 -18.89
CA SER A 186 16.24 45.05 -19.96
C SER A 186 15.37 46.19 -19.42
N GLN A 187 14.57 45.94 -18.38
CA GLN A 187 13.74 46.95 -17.74
C GLN A 187 14.58 48.07 -17.10
N THR A 188 15.69 47.73 -16.43
CA THR A 188 16.61 48.77 -15.90
C THR A 188 17.25 49.60 -17.00
N LEU A 189 17.57 48.99 -18.14
CA LEU A 189 18.13 49.66 -19.30
C LEU A 189 17.08 50.60 -19.93
N ARG A 190 15.83 50.13 -20.12
CA ARG A 190 14.69 50.95 -20.57
C ARG A 190 14.51 52.17 -19.66
N ARG A 191 14.45 51.97 -18.34
CA ARG A 191 14.35 53.08 -17.36
C ARG A 191 15.50 54.07 -17.45
N LYS A 192 16.74 53.61 -17.70
CA LYS A 192 17.89 54.50 -17.89
C LYS A 192 17.79 55.29 -19.20
N ARG A 193 17.34 54.66 -20.29
CA ARG A 193 17.08 55.33 -21.57
C ARG A 193 15.99 56.37 -21.42
N GLU A 194 14.88 56.02 -20.78
CA GLU A 194 13.74 56.92 -20.53
C GLU A 194 14.14 58.15 -19.71
N LYS A 195 15.00 58.00 -18.71
CA LYS A 195 15.53 59.13 -17.92
C LYS A 195 16.40 60.10 -18.74
N GLY A 196 16.99 59.63 -19.84
CA GLY A 196 17.77 60.45 -20.77
C GLY A 196 16.94 61.10 -21.87
N LEU A 197 15.62 60.83 -21.95
CA LEU A 197 14.73 61.44 -22.94
C LEU A 197 14.23 62.81 -22.50
N HIS A 198 14.08 63.71 -23.45
CA HIS A 198 13.55 65.05 -23.22
C HIS A 198 12.05 64.99 -22.86
N PRO A 199 11.51 65.85 -21.97
CA PRO A 199 10.13 65.78 -21.46
C PRO A 199 9.01 65.72 -22.52
N LEU A 200 9.21 66.29 -23.71
CA LEU A 200 8.23 66.21 -24.82
C LEU A 200 8.18 64.83 -25.49
N ALA A 201 9.32 64.15 -25.61
CA ALA A 201 9.38 62.77 -26.11
C ALA A 201 8.87 61.77 -25.05
N ARG A 202 8.97 62.13 -23.77
CA ARG A 202 8.40 61.34 -22.66
C ARG A 202 6.87 61.40 -22.64
N ALA A 203 6.28 62.57 -22.93
CA ALA A 203 4.82 62.73 -23.02
C ALA A 203 4.20 61.95 -24.20
N GLY A 204 4.91 61.81 -25.32
CA GLY A 204 4.44 61.00 -26.45
C GLY A 204 4.51 59.48 -26.23
N VAL A 205 5.35 59.01 -25.30
CA VAL A 205 5.48 57.58 -24.96
C VAL A 205 4.38 57.13 -23.99
N ASP A 206 3.89 58.01 -23.09
CA ASP A 206 2.73 57.72 -22.23
C ASP A 206 1.43 57.59 -23.05
N ASP A 207 1.26 58.40 -24.10
CA ASP A 207 0.09 58.33 -25.00
C ASP A 207 0.14 57.12 -25.96
N SER A 208 1.27 56.43 -26.03
CA SER A 208 1.48 55.20 -26.82
C SER A 208 1.39 53.92 -25.97
N GLN A 209 1.04 54.00 -24.68
CA GLN A 209 0.97 52.83 -23.77
C GLN A 209 -0.22 51.88 -24.02
N HIS A 210 -1.09 52.15 -24.99
CA HIS A 210 -2.20 51.26 -25.34
C HIS A 210 -1.87 50.15 -26.36
N GLU A 211 -0.63 50.06 -26.86
CA GLU A 211 -0.25 49.06 -27.88
C GLU A 211 0.67 47.93 -27.35
N ASP A 212 0.95 47.88 -26.04
CA ASP A 212 1.69 46.77 -25.40
C ASP A 212 0.74 45.77 -24.67
N GLU A 213 -0.58 45.89 -24.84
CA GLU A 213 -1.50 44.78 -24.56
C GLU A 213 -1.30 43.72 -25.64
N ILE A 214 -0.46 42.72 -25.37
CA ILE A 214 -0.46 41.48 -26.16
C ILE A 214 -1.92 41.03 -26.24
N PRO A 215 -2.55 40.96 -27.43
CA PRO A 215 -3.95 40.59 -27.53
C PRO A 215 -4.14 39.26 -26.81
N GLN A 216 -5.12 39.18 -25.90
CA GLN A 216 -5.41 37.93 -25.17
C GLN A 216 -5.57 36.75 -26.14
N GLU A 217 -6.03 37.02 -27.36
CA GLU A 217 -6.11 36.07 -28.46
C GLU A 217 -4.77 35.41 -28.83
N ASP A 218 -3.65 36.12 -28.75
CA ASP A 218 -2.33 35.56 -29.09
C ASP A 218 -1.77 34.71 -27.95
N ILE A 219 -2.11 35.07 -26.71
CA ILE A 219 -1.84 34.25 -25.52
C ILE A 219 -2.70 32.98 -25.55
N GLU A 220 -3.98 33.09 -25.93
CA GLU A 220 -4.91 31.98 -26.08
C GLU A 220 -4.55 31.06 -27.25
N LYS A 221 -4.06 31.60 -28.38
CA LYS A 221 -3.51 30.82 -29.50
C LYS A 221 -2.28 30.04 -29.08
N LEU A 222 -1.35 30.67 -28.34
CA LEU A 222 -0.16 29.99 -27.83
C LEU A 222 -0.50 28.92 -26.78
N ASN A 223 -1.45 29.18 -25.88
CA ASN A 223 -1.94 28.21 -24.90
C ASN A 223 -2.67 27.04 -25.56
N SER A 224 -3.41 27.29 -26.64
CA SER A 224 -4.07 26.26 -27.46
C SER A 224 -3.05 25.39 -28.21
N LEU A 225 -1.97 25.99 -28.73
CA LEU A 225 -0.88 25.28 -29.40
C LEU A 225 -0.04 24.45 -28.41
N ALA A 226 0.10 24.92 -27.16
CA ALA A 226 0.82 24.25 -26.07
C ALA A 226 -0.02 23.25 -25.27
N GLY A 227 -1.33 23.11 -25.57
CA GLY A 227 -2.23 22.13 -24.94
C GLY A 227 -2.69 22.47 -23.53
N ILE A 228 -2.57 23.72 -23.09
CA ILE A 228 -2.98 24.20 -21.76
C ILE A 228 -4.40 24.78 -21.86
N ALA A 229 -5.41 23.92 -21.96
CA ALA A 229 -6.80 24.37 -22.00
C ALA A 229 -7.28 24.82 -20.61
N VAL A 230 -7.51 26.12 -20.44
CA VAL A 230 -8.24 26.68 -19.29
C VAL A 230 -9.73 26.46 -19.54
N SER A 231 -10.36 25.58 -18.76
CA SER A 231 -11.81 25.45 -18.70
C SER A 231 -12.36 26.62 -17.87
N GLN A 232 -12.91 27.64 -18.52
CA GLN A 232 -13.57 28.74 -17.82
C GLN A 232 -15.04 28.37 -17.52
N PRO A 233 -15.54 28.64 -16.29
CA PRO A 233 -16.90 28.30 -15.89
C PRO A 233 -17.90 29.37 -16.37
N ALA A 234 -19.01 28.92 -16.94
CA ALA A 234 -20.13 29.79 -17.34
C ALA A 234 -20.95 30.22 -16.10
N PRO A 235 -21.45 31.48 -16.05
CA PRO A 235 -22.23 31.97 -14.93
C PRO A 235 -23.62 31.33 -14.91
N ALA A 236 -24.02 30.95 -13.70
CA ALA A 236 -25.28 30.29 -13.40
C ALA A 236 -26.48 31.24 -13.51
N ASP A 237 -27.60 30.73 -14.04
CA ASP A 237 -28.89 30.98 -13.43
C ASP A 237 -29.81 29.74 -13.49
N ARG A 238 -30.03 29.22 -12.28
CA ARG A 238 -31.17 28.49 -11.68
C ARG A 238 -32.30 28.04 -12.61
N HIS A 239 -32.66 26.76 -12.55
CA HIS A 239 -33.86 26.27 -11.83
C HIS A 239 -33.85 24.74 -11.69
N ALA A 240 -34.46 24.30 -10.59
CA ALA A 240 -34.49 22.97 -9.97
C ALA A 240 -34.86 21.76 -10.85
N ALA A 241 -34.42 20.60 -10.34
CA ALA A 241 -35.15 19.33 -10.20
C ALA A 241 -34.62 18.12 -11.00
N GLY A 242 -34.19 17.11 -10.23
CA GLY A 242 -34.57 15.71 -10.42
C GLY A 242 -34.12 14.99 -11.69
N TRP A 243 -33.06 14.18 -11.58
CA TRP A 243 -32.74 13.17 -12.59
C TRP A 243 -32.11 11.93 -11.96
N PHE A 244 -32.89 11.30 -11.08
CA PHE A 244 -32.94 9.85 -10.99
C PHE A 244 -34.37 9.44 -11.28
N THR A 245 -34.63 8.95 -12.50
CA THR A 245 -35.51 7.80 -12.78
C THR A 245 -35.39 7.41 -14.24
N SER A 246 -34.99 6.15 -14.43
CA SER A 246 -35.11 5.28 -15.60
C SER A 246 -36.40 5.48 -16.42
N ILE A 247 -36.34 5.21 -17.73
CA ILE A 247 -37.26 4.32 -18.49
C ILE A 247 -36.77 4.22 -19.95
N LEU A 248 -36.42 3.00 -20.37
CA LEU A 248 -36.33 2.56 -21.78
C LEU A 248 -37.74 2.47 -22.41
N PRO A 249 -37.88 2.45 -23.74
CA PRO A 249 -38.25 1.16 -24.33
C PRO A 249 -37.65 0.83 -25.72
N ALA A 250 -37.41 -0.47 -25.84
CA ALA A 250 -37.30 -1.39 -26.98
C ALA A 250 -37.52 -0.92 -28.44
N SER A 251 -36.55 -1.33 -29.26
CA SER A 251 -36.65 -2.06 -30.55
C SER A 251 -37.85 -1.83 -31.48
N SER A 252 -37.57 -1.32 -32.68
CA SER A 252 -37.64 -2.11 -33.93
C SER A 252 -37.43 -1.22 -35.17
N ALA A 253 -36.86 -1.84 -36.19
CA ALA A 253 -36.79 -1.46 -37.61
C ALA A 253 -35.49 -0.77 -38.09
N LEU A 254 -34.93 -1.42 -39.13
CA LEU A 254 -33.91 -1.00 -40.09
C LEU A 254 -32.45 -1.35 -39.77
N TYR A 255 -32.12 -2.64 -39.90
CA TYR A 255 -30.80 -3.10 -40.35
C TYR A 255 -30.85 -3.40 -41.86
N PRO A 256 -30.02 -2.77 -42.70
CA PRO A 256 -29.57 -3.38 -43.94
C PRO A 256 -28.40 -4.32 -43.60
N SER A 257 -28.62 -5.59 -43.91
CA SER A 257 -27.68 -6.70 -43.90
C SER A 257 -26.27 -6.31 -44.40
N LEU A 258 -25.30 -6.28 -43.48
CA LEU A 258 -23.89 -6.51 -43.79
C LEU A 258 -23.54 -7.92 -43.31
N ASP A 259 -23.66 -8.80 -44.30
CA ASP A 259 -22.93 -10.02 -44.56
C ASP A 259 -22.21 -10.73 -43.38
N SER A 260 -22.65 -11.96 -43.19
CA SER A 260 -22.16 -12.92 -42.21
C SER A 260 -20.91 -13.62 -42.75
N SER A 261 -19.81 -12.89 -42.92
CA SER A 261 -18.55 -13.48 -43.40
C SER A 261 -17.28 -12.91 -42.75
N ALA A 262 -17.38 -12.37 -41.53
CA ALA A 262 -16.23 -12.31 -40.64
C ALA A 262 -16.27 -13.56 -39.76
N ARG A 263 -15.53 -14.59 -40.20
CA ARG A 263 -14.93 -15.61 -39.33
C ARG A 263 -14.75 -15.03 -37.93
N ALA A 264 -15.37 -15.61 -36.90
CA ALA A 264 -15.13 -15.19 -35.53
C ALA A 264 -13.64 -15.43 -35.25
N ASP A 265 -12.82 -14.41 -35.51
CA ASP A 265 -11.38 -14.53 -35.41
C ASP A 265 -11.09 -14.83 -33.94
N PRO A 266 -10.49 -16.00 -33.64
CA PRO A 266 -10.23 -16.39 -32.26
C PRO A 266 -9.34 -15.37 -31.55
N GLU A 267 -8.56 -14.59 -32.30
CA GLU A 267 -7.74 -13.49 -31.82
C GLU A 267 -8.54 -12.25 -31.42
N LEU A 268 -9.64 -11.94 -32.12
CA LEU A 268 -10.49 -10.81 -31.74
C LEU A 268 -11.26 -11.13 -30.46
N ASP A 269 -11.72 -12.38 -30.32
CA ASP A 269 -12.39 -12.86 -29.11
C ASP A 269 -11.46 -12.88 -27.90
N THR A 270 -10.19 -13.23 -28.07
CA THR A 270 -9.20 -13.16 -26.98
C THR A 270 -8.92 -11.72 -26.58
N LEU A 271 -8.80 -10.81 -27.54
CA LEU A 271 -8.65 -9.36 -27.26
C LEU A 271 -9.86 -8.78 -26.54
N LEU A 272 -11.08 -9.11 -26.97
CA LEU A 272 -12.30 -8.64 -26.30
C LEU A 272 -12.41 -9.20 -24.87
N ARG A 273 -12.01 -10.46 -24.64
CA ARG A 273 -11.95 -11.03 -23.28
C ARG A 273 -10.88 -10.37 -22.43
N GLN A 274 -9.72 -10.06 -23.00
CA GLN A 274 -8.63 -9.36 -22.31
C GLN A 274 -9.02 -7.92 -21.95
N LEU A 275 -9.73 -7.23 -22.84
CA LEU A 275 -10.23 -5.88 -22.58
C LEU A 275 -11.32 -5.92 -21.50
N ARG A 276 -12.24 -6.88 -21.56
CA ARG A 276 -13.25 -7.08 -20.50
C ARG A 276 -12.62 -7.41 -19.16
N SER A 277 -11.62 -8.29 -19.11
CA SER A 277 -10.94 -8.62 -17.84
C SER A 277 -10.16 -7.43 -17.30
N HIS A 278 -9.54 -6.63 -18.18
CA HIS A 278 -8.84 -5.40 -17.79
C HIS A 278 -9.81 -4.34 -17.24
N LEU A 279 -10.93 -4.08 -17.91
CA LEU A 279 -11.95 -3.16 -17.44
C LEU A 279 -12.55 -3.60 -16.09
N LEU A 280 -12.78 -4.91 -15.91
CA LEU A 280 -13.30 -5.46 -14.66
C LEU A 280 -12.27 -5.36 -13.52
N SER A 281 -10.98 -5.48 -13.83
CA SER A 281 -9.87 -5.21 -12.90
C SER A 281 -9.80 -3.73 -12.51
N MET A 282 -9.91 -2.81 -13.49
CA MET A 282 -9.99 -1.37 -13.23
C MET A 282 -11.22 -1.00 -12.39
N GLN A 283 -12.37 -1.61 -12.68
CA GLN A 283 -13.59 -1.41 -11.89
C GLN A 283 -13.44 -1.93 -10.45
N ASN A 284 -12.80 -3.07 -10.26
CA ASN A 284 -12.52 -3.59 -8.91
C ASN A 284 -11.52 -2.68 -8.17
N ASN A 285 -10.48 -2.20 -8.85
CA ASN A 285 -9.51 -1.28 -8.26
C ASN A 285 -10.14 0.06 -7.87
N THR A 286 -11.01 0.62 -8.71
CA THR A 286 -11.76 1.85 -8.39
C THR A 286 -12.79 1.62 -7.28
N SER A 287 -13.45 0.45 -7.27
CA SER A 287 -14.34 0.05 -6.16
C SER A 287 -13.61 -0.11 -4.83
N ARG A 288 -12.33 -0.50 -4.84
CA ARG A 288 -11.52 -0.57 -3.61
C ARG A 288 -11.11 0.80 -3.07
N LEU A 289 -11.19 1.86 -3.88
CA LEU A 289 -10.91 3.23 -3.46
C LEU A 289 -12.14 3.94 -2.89
N GLN A 290 -13.36 3.43 -3.10
CA GLN A 290 -14.59 3.93 -2.47
C GLN A 290 -14.51 4.16 -0.95
N PRO A 291 -14.01 3.20 -0.13
CA PRO A 291 -13.87 3.45 1.31
C PRO A 291 -12.85 4.55 1.64
N VAL A 292 -11.84 4.76 0.79
CA VAL A 292 -10.87 5.85 0.96
C VAL A 292 -11.53 7.20 0.63
N MET A 293 -12.31 7.26 -0.44
CA MET A 293 -13.09 8.46 -0.78
C MET A 293 -14.09 8.80 0.34
N ALA A 294 -14.81 7.80 0.86
CA ALA A 294 -15.72 7.98 1.98
C ALA A 294 -15.00 8.46 3.26
N ALA A 295 -13.79 7.96 3.53
CA ALA A 295 -12.97 8.43 4.65
C ALA A 295 -12.44 9.86 4.45
N ILE A 296 -12.15 10.26 3.21
CA ILE A 296 -11.77 11.64 2.87
C ILE A 296 -12.96 12.57 3.06
N ASP A 297 -14.16 12.16 2.63
CA ASP A 297 -15.39 12.94 2.83
C ASP A 297 -15.73 13.07 4.32
N ASP A 298 -15.57 12.01 5.11
CA ASP A 298 -15.73 12.06 6.57
C ASP A 298 -14.67 12.98 7.23
N ALA A 299 -13.41 12.88 6.81
CA ALA A 299 -12.34 13.78 7.26
C ALA A 299 -12.62 15.25 6.89
N LYS A 300 -13.19 15.50 5.71
CA LYS A 300 -13.58 16.85 5.28
C LYS A 300 -14.72 17.37 6.14
N THR A 301 -15.79 16.61 6.32
CA THR A 301 -16.94 17.05 7.13
C THR A 301 -16.58 17.24 8.60
N THR A 302 -15.68 16.43 9.15
CA THR A 302 -15.17 16.61 10.50
C THR A 302 -14.29 17.85 10.63
N LEU A 303 -13.47 18.16 9.63
CA LEU A 303 -12.67 19.38 9.59
C LEU A 303 -13.53 20.63 9.41
N ASP A 304 -14.53 20.59 8.54
CA ASP A 304 -15.53 21.66 8.37
C ASP A 304 -16.29 21.90 9.67
N ARG A 305 -16.70 20.82 10.36
CA ARG A 305 -17.34 20.91 11.67
C ARG A 305 -16.41 21.50 12.72
N PHE A 306 -15.15 21.08 12.75
CA PHE A 306 -14.14 21.62 13.66
C PHE A 306 -13.96 23.11 13.41
N ALA A 307 -13.78 23.51 12.15
CA ALA A 307 -13.57 24.89 11.75
C ALA A 307 -14.72 25.81 12.22
N VAL A 308 -15.98 25.38 12.05
CA VAL A 308 -17.16 26.12 12.54
C VAL A 308 -17.21 26.20 14.08
N THR A 309 -16.69 25.21 14.78
CA THR A 309 -16.70 25.20 16.26
C THR A 309 -15.55 25.95 16.91
N THR A 310 -14.42 26.12 16.21
CA THR A 310 -13.19 26.67 16.81
C THR A 310 -12.80 28.05 16.31
N PHE A 311 -13.25 28.46 15.13
CA PHE A 311 -12.91 29.76 14.57
C PHE A 311 -14.12 30.69 14.58
N ASP A 312 -13.90 31.94 15.00
CA ASP A 312 -14.88 33.02 14.87
C ASP A 312 -15.13 33.33 13.39
N ASP A 313 -16.29 33.89 13.07
CA ASP A 313 -16.73 34.14 11.68
C ASP A 313 -15.77 35.08 10.90
N GLU A 314 -15.04 35.94 11.63
CA GLU A 314 -13.96 36.80 11.11
C GLU A 314 -12.67 36.02 10.78
N ASP A 315 -12.32 34.99 11.56
CA ASP A 315 -11.14 34.16 11.34
C ASP A 315 -11.36 33.15 10.20
N LEU A 316 -12.59 32.66 10.03
CA LEU A 316 -12.99 31.84 8.87
C LEU A 316 -12.92 32.62 7.56
N ARG A 317 -13.32 33.89 7.54
CA ARG A 317 -13.19 34.76 6.36
C ARG A 317 -11.73 34.97 5.95
N ARG A 318 -10.85 35.21 6.93
CA ARG A 318 -9.40 35.36 6.71
C ARG A 318 -8.73 34.07 6.20
N LEU A 319 -9.14 32.89 6.69
CA LEU A 319 -8.61 31.60 6.24
C LEU A 319 -9.13 31.18 4.86
N CYS A 320 -10.38 31.50 4.53
CA CYS A 320 -11.01 31.18 3.25
C CYS A 320 -10.74 32.22 2.14
N GLY A 321 -10.04 33.32 2.45
CA GLY A 321 -9.61 34.30 1.45
C GLY A 321 -10.73 35.15 0.86
N PHE A 322 -11.73 35.51 1.67
CA PHE A 322 -12.73 36.53 1.36
C PHE A 322 -12.54 37.78 2.23
#